data_AF-A0A9D6SCT4-F1
#
_entry.id   AF-A0A9D6SCT4-F1
#
_cell.length_a   1.000
_cell.length_b   1.000
_cell.length_c   1.000
_cell.angle_alpha   90.00
_cell.angle_beta   90.00
_cell.angle_gamma   90.00
#
_symmetry.space_group_name_H-M   'P 1'
#
loop_
_entity.id
_entity.type
_entity.pdbx_description
1 polymer ?
#
loop_
_entity_poly.entity_id
_entity_poly.type
_entity_poly.pdbx_seq_one_letter_code
_entity_poly.pdbx_strand_id
1 'polypeptide(L)'
;MAALTTEAILDALKRRIEKTKQTLKQTDPSGDREKYRAARKRLKRAQRRLQTWKELAARLEKRKEKKGKKGAAPAEPAPEMKEPGQSTPAG
;
A
#
# COMPACT_ATOMS: atom_id res chain seq x y z
N MET A 1 -7.23 16.36 9.83
CA MET A 1 -7.43 14.90 9.66
C MET A 1 -8.74 14.66 8.90
N ALA A 2 -8.70 14.56 7.57
CA ALA A 2 -9.74 13.83 6.85
C ALA A 2 -9.26 12.38 6.83
N ALA A 3 -9.88 11.51 7.63
CA ALA A 3 -9.55 10.09 7.63
C ALA A 3 -9.96 9.51 6.27
N LEU A 4 -9.05 9.54 5.29
CA LEU A 4 -9.14 8.63 4.15
C LEU A 4 -8.99 7.23 4.75
N THR A 5 -10.12 6.61 5.03
CA THR A 5 -10.20 5.29 5.64
C THR A 5 -9.44 4.30 4.75
N THR A 6 -8.96 3.22 5.35
CA THR A 6 -8.30 2.14 4.59
C THR A 6 -9.18 1.64 3.44
N GLU A 7 -10.51 1.69 3.61
CA GLU A 7 -11.50 1.40 2.57
C GLU A 7 -11.42 2.37 1.39
N ALA A 8 -11.34 3.69 1.63
CA ALA A 8 -11.16 4.67 0.56
C ALA A 8 -9.85 4.45 -0.22
N ILE A 9 -8.76 4.08 0.48
CA ILE A 9 -7.48 3.73 -0.16
C ILE A 9 -7.61 2.46 -1.01
N LEU A 10 -8.26 1.42 -0.49
CA LEU A 10 -8.50 0.17 -1.21
C LEU A 10 -9.35 0.41 -2.46
N ASP A 11 -10.40 1.23 -2.36
CA ASP A 11 -11.28 1.55 -3.49
C ASP A 11 -10.58 2.44 -4.52
N ALA A 12 -9.78 3.41 -4.11
CA ALA A 12 -8.93 4.17 -5.03
C ALA A 12 -7.95 3.26 -5.79
N LEU A 13 -7.36 2.26 -5.11
CA LEU A 13 -6.49 1.28 -5.73
C LEU A 13 -7.24 0.36 -6.71
N LYS A 14 -8.45 -0.09 -6.37
CA LYS A 14 -9.31 -0.87 -7.28
C LYS A 14 -9.66 -0.07 -8.54
N ARG A 15 -10.13 1.18 -8.39
CA ARG A 15 -10.44 2.07 -9.51
C ARG A 15 -9.22 2.31 -10.41
N ARG A 16 -8.04 2.50 -9.81
CA ARG A 16 -6.79 2.66 -10.56
C ARG A 16 -6.41 1.39 -11.34
N ILE A 17 -6.59 0.22 -10.74
CA ILE A 17 -6.37 -1.08 -11.39
C ILE A 17 -7.31 -1.24 -12.58
N GLU A 18 -8.60 -0.95 -12.41
CA GLU A 18 -9.58 -1.00 -13.49
C GLU A 18 -9.24 -0.07 -14.64
N LYS A 19 -8.95 1.20 -14.35
CA LYS A 19 -8.55 2.18 -15.37
C LYS A 19 -7.33 1.70 -16.14
N THR A 20 -6.33 1.14 -15.44
CA THR A 20 -5.12 0.59 -16.08
C THR A 20 -5.44 -0.64 -16.94
N LYS A 21 -6.39 -1.50 -16.53
CA LYS A 21 -6.86 -2.63 -17.33
C LYS A 21 -7.58 -2.16 -18.60
N GLN A 22 -8.41 -1.12 -18.50
CA GLN A 22 -9.07 -0.54 -19.67
C GLN A 22 -8.05 0.02 -20.66
N THR A 23 -7.03 0.76 -20.18
CA THR A 23 -5.94 1.22 -21.04
C THR A 23 -5.22 0.05 -21.72
N LEU A 24 -4.94 -1.04 -20.99
CA LEU A 24 -4.31 -2.23 -21.58
C LEU A 24 -5.18 -2.91 -22.63
N LYS A 25 -6.51 -2.91 -22.48
CA LYS A 25 -7.43 -3.44 -23.50
C LYS A 25 -7.46 -2.58 -24.76
N GLN A 26 -7.28 -1.28 -24.62
CA GLN A 26 -7.26 -0.31 -25.74
C GLN A 26 -5.87 -0.16 -26.38
N THR A 27 -4.81 -0.60 -25.71
CA THR A 27 -3.44 -0.51 -26.22
C THR A 27 -3.13 -1.77 -27.03
N ASP A 28 -2.86 -1.62 -28.33
CA ASP A 28 -2.38 -2.73 -29.15
C ASP A 28 -0.98 -3.18 -28.67
N PRO A 29 -0.82 -4.44 -28.20
CA PRO A 29 0.46 -4.97 -27.77
C PRO A 29 1.48 -5.13 -28.91
N SER A 30 1.07 -5.11 -30.18
CA SER A 30 1.94 -5.26 -31.34
C SER A 30 2.46 -3.91 -31.84
N GLY A 31 1.58 -2.91 -32.00
CA GLY A 31 1.95 -1.58 -32.45
C GLY A 31 2.63 -0.71 -31.40
N ASP A 32 2.31 -0.87 -30.12
CA ASP A 32 2.78 0.02 -29.04
C ASP A 32 3.36 -0.80 -27.86
N ARG A 33 4.29 -1.72 -28.18
CA ARG A 33 4.90 -2.67 -27.21
C ARG A 33 5.41 -2.02 -25.93
N GLU A 34 6.05 -0.86 -26.02
CA GLU A 34 6.60 -0.17 -24.86
C GLU A 34 5.50 0.37 -23.94
N LYS A 35 4.49 1.03 -24.51
CA LYS A 35 3.32 1.52 -23.76
C LYS A 35 2.56 0.38 -23.10
N TYR A 36 2.35 -0.73 -23.82
CA TYR A 36 1.73 -1.93 -23.27
C TYR A 36 2.53 -2.52 -22.11
N ARG A 37 3.86 -2.67 -22.24
CA ARG A 37 4.74 -3.13 -21.16
C ARG A 37 4.71 -2.21 -19.95
N ALA A 38 4.74 -0.89 -20.16
CA ALA A 38 4.68 0.11 -19.10
C ALA A 38 3.34 0.03 -18.34
N ALA A 39 2.22 -0.04 -19.05
CA ALA A 39 0.88 -0.18 -18.46
C ALA A 39 0.76 -1.50 -17.68
N ARG A 40 1.31 -2.61 -18.20
CA ARG A 40 1.32 -3.91 -17.51
C ARG A 40 2.16 -3.88 -16.23
N LYS A 41 3.33 -3.23 -16.24
CA LYS A 41 4.14 -3.01 -15.03
C LYS A 41 3.39 -2.18 -13.99
N ARG A 42 2.71 -1.10 -14.40
CA ARG A 42 1.88 -0.26 -13.50
C ARG A 42 0.73 -1.06 -12.89
N LEU A 43 0.04 -1.88 -13.69
CA LEU A 43 -1.03 -2.76 -13.22
C LEU A 43 -0.52 -3.71 -12.13
N LYS A 44 0.59 -4.42 -12.39
CA LYS A 44 1.18 -5.36 -11.43
C LYS A 44 1.59 -4.69 -10.11
N ARG A 45 2.17 -3.48 -10.18
CA ARG A 45 2.52 -2.69 -8.99
C ARG A 45 1.27 -2.29 -8.19
N ALA A 46 0.20 -1.86 -8.87
CA ALA A 46 -1.05 -1.49 -8.22
C ALA A 46 -1.73 -2.70 -7.55
N GLN A 47 -1.73 -3.87 -8.20
CA GLN A 47 -2.25 -5.11 -7.62
C GLN A 47 -1.47 -5.55 -6.37
N ARG A 48 -0.13 -5.48 -6.41
CA ARG A 48 0.71 -5.78 -5.24
C ARG A 48 0.40 -4.85 -4.07
N ARG A 49 0.30 -3.54 -4.34
CA ARG A 49 -0.09 -2.56 -3.30
C ARG A 49 -1.47 -2.87 -2.72
N LEU A 50 -2.46 -3.17 -3.57
CA LEU A 50 -3.80 -3.56 -3.11
C LEU A 50 -3.74 -4.79 -2.20
N GLN A 51 -2.95 -5.80 -2.57
CA GLN A 51 -2.75 -6.99 -1.75
C GLN A 51 -2.11 -6.64 -0.40
N THR A 52 -1.03 -5.85 -0.38
CA THR A 52 -0.39 -5.41 0.87
C THR A 52 -1.37 -4.66 1.77
N TRP A 53 -2.18 -3.76 1.23
CA TRP A 53 -3.20 -3.05 2.01
C TRP A 53 -4.30 -3.98 2.54
N LYS A 54 -4.74 -4.97 1.76
CA LYS A 54 -5.68 -6.00 2.22
C LYS A 54 -5.09 -6.84 3.35
N GLU A 55 -3.83 -7.26 3.23
CA GLU A 55 -3.13 -8.02 4.26
C GLU A 55 -2.95 -7.20 5.54
N LEU A 56 -2.60 -5.91 5.42
CA LEU A 56 -2.52 -5.00 6.55
C LEU A 56 -3.89 -4.81 7.22
N ALA A 57 -4.96 -4.59 6.46
CA ALA A 57 -6.31 -4.48 6.99
C ALA A 57 -6.73 -5.77 7.73
N ALA A 58 -6.48 -6.94 7.13
CA ALA A 58 -6.76 -8.23 7.76
C ALA A 58 -5.91 -8.47 9.03
N ARG A 59 -4.65 -8.01 9.05
CA ARG A 59 -3.80 -8.07 10.26
C ARG A 59 -4.30 -7.14 11.36
N LEU A 60 -4.79 -5.95 11.02
CA LEU A 60 -5.38 -5.01 11.98
C LEU A 60 -6.69 -5.55 12.55
N GLU A 61 -7.56 -6.14 11.72
CA GLU A 61 -8.77 -6.84 12.17
C GLU A 61 -8.43 -8.01 13.09
N LYS A 62 -7.49 -8.89 12.70
CA LYS A 62 -6.99 -9.97 13.56
C LYS A 62 -6.38 -9.46 14.87
N ARG A 63 -5.73 -8.28 14.87
CA ARG A 63 -5.21 -7.65 16.09
C ARG A 63 -6.33 -7.09 16.96
N LYS A 64 -7.39 -6.50 16.41
CA LYS A 64 -8.58 -6.10 17.17
C LYS A 64 -9.27 -7.32 17.80
N GLU A 65 -9.45 -8.38 17.02
CA GLU A 65 -10.04 -9.64 17.47
C GLU A 65 -9.19 -10.33 18.56
N LYS A 66 -7.85 -10.30 18.42
CA LYS A 66 -6.93 -10.81 19.45
C LYS A 66 -6.72 -9.88 20.64
N LYS A 67 -6.95 -8.57 20.48
CA LYS A 67 -6.94 -7.58 21.58
C LYS A 67 -8.13 -7.78 22.53
N GLY A 68 -9.13 -8.58 22.15
CA GLY A 68 -10.19 -9.07 23.04
C GLY A 68 -9.85 -10.37 23.81
N LYS A 69 -8.71 -11.04 23.55
CA LYS A 69 -8.43 -12.35 24.18
C LYS A 69 -7.04 -12.55 24.82
N LYS A 70 -6.13 -11.58 24.75
CA LYS A 70 -4.94 -11.55 25.61
C LYS A 70 -4.56 -10.11 25.91
N GLY A 71 -4.61 -9.76 27.20
CA GLY A 71 -3.88 -8.70 27.88
C GLY A 71 -3.60 -7.42 27.08
N ALA A 72 -4.24 -6.33 27.49
CA ALA A 72 -3.66 -5.01 27.34
C ALA A 72 -2.16 -5.05 27.74
N ALA A 73 -1.30 -4.68 26.81
CA ALA A 73 0.08 -4.29 27.10
C ALA A 73 0.55 -3.36 25.98
N PRO A 74 1.26 -2.28 26.32
CA PRO A 74 0.82 -1.11 27.07
C PRO A 74 0.51 0.05 26.10
N ALA A 75 -0.20 1.08 26.57
CA ALA A 75 -0.09 2.39 25.94
C ALA A 75 1.35 2.89 26.19
N GLU A 76 1.99 3.38 25.13
CA GLU A 76 3.31 4.04 25.13
C GLU A 76 4.52 3.09 25.36
N PRO A 77 5.58 3.27 24.57
CA PRO A 77 6.36 4.49 24.69
C PRO A 77 6.17 5.37 23.46
N ALA A 78 5.91 6.66 23.69
CA ALA A 78 6.50 7.66 22.81
C ALA A 78 7.97 7.26 22.61
N PRO A 79 8.52 7.25 21.40
CA PRO A 79 9.96 7.19 21.24
C PRO A 79 10.56 8.48 21.84
N GLU A 80 10.67 8.53 23.16
CA GLU A 80 11.55 9.45 23.87
C GLU A 80 12.98 9.01 23.54
N MET A 81 13.70 9.96 22.93
CA MET A 81 15.14 10.04 22.84
C MET A 81 15.88 8.80 22.32
N LYS A 82 16.22 8.83 21.02
CA LYS A 82 17.62 8.93 20.62
C LYS A 82 17.68 9.83 19.39
N GLU A 83 18.33 10.98 19.49
CA GLU A 83 18.92 11.60 18.31
C GLU A 83 20.07 10.68 17.86
N PRO A 84 20.00 9.97 16.72
CA PRO A 84 21.24 9.63 16.06
C PRO A 84 21.70 10.93 15.41
N GLY A 85 22.65 11.62 16.05
CA GLY A 85 23.44 12.64 15.40
C GLY A 85 23.90 12.09 14.06
N GLN A 86 23.28 12.59 12.99
CA GLN A 86 23.72 12.35 11.62
C GLN A 86 25.02 13.12 11.43
N SER A 87 26.10 12.57 11.98
CA SER A 87 27.43 12.85 11.47
C SER A 87 27.55 12.15 10.13
N THR A 88 27.25 12.89 9.06
CA THR A 88 27.81 12.65 7.73
C THR A 88 29.34 12.62 7.84
N PRO A 89 30.02 11.72 7.12
CA PRO A 89 31.08 12.24 6.27
C PRO A 89 31.14 11.59 4.88
N ALA A 90 31.25 12.50 3.91
CA ALA A 90 31.98 12.45 2.65
C ALA A 90 32.51 11.10 2.12
N GLY A 91 32.07 10.80 0.90
CA GLY A 91 32.60 9.82 -0.04
C GLY A 91 31.84 9.92 -1.35
#